data_AF-A0A8S2SDL9-F1
#
_entry.id   AF-A0A8S2SDL9-F1
#
_cell.length_a   1.000
_cell.length_b   1.000
_cell.length_c   1.000
_cell.angle_alpha   90.00
_cell.angle_beta   90.00
_cell.angle_gamma   90.00
#
_symmetry.space_group_name_H-M   'P 1'
#
loop_
_entity.id
_entity.type
_entity.pdbx_description
1 polymer ?
#
loop_
_entity_poly.entity_id
_entity_poly.type
_entity_poly.pdbx_seq_one_letter_code
_entity_poly.pdbx_strand_id
1 'polypeptide(L)'
;KLLNEEILANLRRSKRIGITKYKSATSFDSFVESQCEDGIETRDTGTIKGRGVFATKKFYRNDYIVEYAGELLTQAEAKHRETLYGRNHKIGCYMYYFKWGEKVFCVDATEETGR
;
A
#
# COMPACT_ATOMS: atom_id res chain seq x y z
N LYS A 1 -21.60 11.15 -17.03
CA LYS A 1 -21.99 11.60 -15.68
C LYS A 1 -20.77 12.27 -15.08
N LEU A 2 -20.78 13.61 -15.01
CA LEU A 2 -19.65 14.42 -14.55
C LEU A 2 -19.50 14.24 -13.04
N LEU A 3 -18.32 13.79 -12.62
CA LEU A 3 -17.98 13.60 -11.22
C LEU A 3 -17.70 14.98 -10.61
N ASN A 4 -18.47 15.35 -9.58
CA ASN A 4 -18.47 16.70 -9.00
C ASN A 4 -17.16 16.97 -8.24
N GLU A 5 -16.50 18.11 -8.53
CA GLU A 5 -15.20 18.49 -7.94
C GLU A 5 -15.25 18.62 -6.40
N GLU A 6 -16.42 18.94 -5.85
CA GLU A 6 -16.67 19.00 -4.41
C GLU A 6 -16.46 17.65 -3.70
N ILE A 7 -16.69 16.53 -4.39
CA ILE A 7 -16.49 15.18 -3.82
C ILE A 7 -15.00 14.87 -3.71
N LEU A 8 -14.20 15.30 -4.69
CA LEU A 8 -12.74 15.12 -4.70
C LEU A 8 -12.07 15.97 -3.62
N ALA A 9 -12.56 17.19 -3.38
CA ALA A 9 -12.03 18.11 -2.38
C ALA A 9 -12.16 17.58 -0.93
N ASN A 10 -13.16 16.74 -0.64
CA ASN A 10 -13.41 16.17 0.68
C ASN A 10 -12.64 14.87 0.97
N LEU A 11 -11.72 14.47 0.09
CA LEU A 11 -10.85 13.33 0.33
C LEU A 11 -9.82 13.65 1.43
N ARG A 12 -10.18 13.38 2.69
CA ARG A 12 -9.32 13.58 3.88
C ARG A 12 -7.91 13.02 3.64
N ARG A 13 -6.91 13.91 3.56
CA ARG A 13 -5.49 13.54 3.56
C ARG A 13 -5.01 13.46 5.01
N SER A 14 -4.46 12.30 5.40
CA SER A 14 -3.97 12.06 6.76
C SER A 14 -2.67 12.83 7.05
N LYS A 15 -2.56 13.42 8.25
CA LYS A 15 -1.33 14.02 8.77
C LYS A 15 -0.45 12.92 9.36
N ARG A 16 0.58 12.47 8.63
CA ARG A 16 1.49 11.40 9.07
C ARG A 16 2.42 11.92 10.17
N ILE A 17 2.39 11.30 11.34
CA ILE A 17 3.37 11.50 12.42
C ILE A 17 4.22 10.24 12.46
N GLY A 18 5.54 10.38 12.30
CA GLY A 18 6.48 9.25 12.35
C GLY A 18 6.49 8.61 13.74
N ILE A 19 6.34 7.28 13.80
CA ILE A 19 6.39 6.52 15.05
C ILE A 19 7.86 6.29 15.44
N THR A 20 8.20 6.62 16.68
CA THR A 20 9.49 6.33 17.32
C THR A 20 9.61 4.81 17.56
N LYS A 21 10.79 4.24 17.30
CA LYS A 21 11.10 2.79 17.34
C LYS A 21 10.58 2.08 18.60
N TYR A 22 9.70 1.09 18.43
CA TYR A 22 9.34 0.12 19.48
C TYR A 22 9.90 -1.27 19.16
N LYS A 23 10.40 -1.95 20.20
CA LYS A 23 10.98 -3.30 20.15
C LYS A 23 9.96 -4.34 20.61
N SER A 24 9.34 -5.06 19.69
CA SER A 24 8.94 -6.46 19.92
C SER A 24 9.12 -7.24 18.62
N ALA A 25 10.39 -7.54 18.29
CA ALA A 25 10.76 -8.20 17.04
C ALA A 25 10.14 -9.59 16.88
N THR A 26 9.85 -10.29 17.98
CA THR A 26 9.49 -11.72 17.96
C THR A 26 8.12 -12.04 17.37
N SER A 27 7.16 -11.10 17.31
CA SER A 27 5.85 -11.35 16.70
C SER A 27 5.72 -10.82 15.28
N PHE A 28 6.54 -9.84 14.88
CA PHE A 28 6.40 -9.20 13.57
C PHE A 28 6.86 -10.12 12.44
N ASP A 29 8.01 -10.77 12.61
CA ASP A 29 8.59 -11.63 11.58
C ASP A 29 7.66 -12.80 11.24
N SER A 30 7.00 -13.39 12.25
CA SER A 30 6.02 -14.46 12.02
C SER A 30 4.76 -13.98 11.29
N PHE A 31 4.32 -12.73 11.49
CA PHE A 31 3.21 -12.16 10.71
C PHE A 31 3.57 -11.96 9.24
N VAL A 32 4.80 -11.52 8.96
CA VAL A 32 5.30 -11.34 7.59
C VAL A 32 5.47 -12.71 6.91
N GLU A 33 6.10 -13.68 7.58
CA GLU A 33 6.30 -15.03 7.07
C GLU A 33 4.98 -15.77 6.80
N SER A 34 3.98 -15.57 7.66
CA SER A 34 2.65 -16.17 7.50
C SER A 34 1.73 -15.45 6.52
N GLN A 35 2.17 -14.30 5.96
CA GLN A 35 1.35 -13.46 5.07
C GLN A 35 -0.03 -13.16 5.67
N CYS A 36 -0.07 -12.81 6.96
CA CYS A 36 -1.32 -12.64 7.69
C CYS A 36 -2.12 -11.42 7.19
N GLU A 37 -3.36 -11.66 6.80
CA GLU A 37 -4.34 -10.64 6.35
C GLU A 37 -5.62 -10.70 7.21
N ASP A 38 -5.50 -11.23 8.44
CA ASP A 38 -6.64 -11.38 9.33
C ASP A 38 -7.20 -10.04 9.82
N GLY A 39 -8.53 -9.93 9.84
CA GLY A 39 -9.23 -8.76 10.32
C GLY A 39 -9.40 -7.65 9.30
N ILE A 40 -9.11 -7.91 8.02
CA ILE A 40 -9.40 -7.00 6.90
C ILE A 40 -10.18 -7.72 5.79
N GLU A 41 -10.89 -6.96 4.97
CA GLU A 41 -11.54 -7.47 3.75
C GLU A 41 -11.60 -6.41 2.66
N THR A 42 -11.64 -6.85 1.41
CA THR A 42 -11.78 -5.97 0.24
C THR A 42 -13.26 -5.74 -0.08
N ARG A 43 -13.65 -4.48 -0.29
CA ARG A 43 -14.98 -4.11 -0.78
C ARG A 43 -14.85 -3.15 -1.96
N ASP A 44 -15.75 -3.27 -2.93
CA ASP A 44 -15.91 -2.25 -3.97
C ASP A 44 -16.61 -1.02 -3.38
N THR A 45 -16.00 0.15 -3.53
CA THR A 45 -16.55 1.43 -3.04
C THR A 45 -17.17 2.26 -4.17
N GLY A 46 -17.33 1.67 -5.36
CA GLY A 46 -17.91 2.26 -6.53
C GLY A 46 -16.89 3.01 -7.41
N THR A 47 -17.41 3.74 -8.38
CA THR A 47 -16.64 4.25 -9.53
C THR A 47 -15.62 5.34 -9.22
N ILE A 48 -15.61 5.89 -8.00
CA ILE A 48 -14.73 7.02 -7.63
C ILE A 48 -13.38 6.53 -7.12
N LYS A 49 -13.38 5.59 -6.17
CA LYS A 49 -12.16 5.10 -5.52
C LYS A 49 -11.82 3.67 -5.88
N GLY A 50 -12.76 2.94 -6.51
CA GLY A 50 -12.61 1.53 -6.82
C GLY A 50 -12.61 0.67 -5.56
N ARG A 51 -11.69 -0.30 -5.49
CA ARG A 51 -11.55 -1.23 -4.38
C ARG A 51 -10.95 -0.54 -3.15
N GLY A 52 -11.50 -0.85 -1.97
CA GLY A 52 -10.97 -0.40 -0.69
C GLY A 52 -10.85 -1.57 0.29
N VAL A 53 -9.91 -1.45 1.23
CA VAL A 53 -9.72 -2.41 2.33
C VAL A 53 -10.43 -1.88 3.58
N PHE A 54 -11.23 -2.74 4.22
CA PHE A 54 -12.02 -2.43 5.41
C PHE A 54 -11.64 -3.34 6.56
N ALA A 55 -11.60 -2.80 7.77
CA ALA A 55 -11.40 -3.60 8.97
C ALA A 55 -12.66 -4.41 9.31
N THR A 56 -12.49 -5.70 9.60
CA THR A 56 -13.54 -6.61 10.10
C THR A 56 -13.43 -6.84 11.61
N LYS A 57 -12.31 -6.42 12.22
CA LYS A 57 -12.09 -6.39 13.67
C LYS A 57 -11.57 -5.03 14.14
N LYS A 58 -11.55 -4.83 15.47
CA LYS A 58 -10.91 -3.65 16.06
C LYS A 58 -9.39 -3.81 16.03
N PHE A 59 -8.69 -2.83 15.47
CA PHE A 59 -7.25 -2.68 15.57
C PHE A 59 -6.91 -1.60 16.59
N TYR A 60 -5.85 -1.83 17.35
CA TYR A 60 -5.28 -0.88 18.28
C TYR A 60 -4.00 -0.26 17.70
N ARG A 61 -3.54 0.82 18.33
CA ARG A 61 -2.32 1.50 17.91
C ARG A 61 -1.14 0.53 17.99
N ASN A 62 -0.38 0.42 16.91
CA ASN A 62 0.79 -0.45 16.73
C ASN A 62 0.47 -1.92 16.48
N ASP A 63 -0.78 -2.30 16.25
CA ASP A 63 -1.08 -3.63 15.71
C ASP A 63 -0.48 -3.77 14.31
N TYR A 64 0.08 -4.94 14.03
CA TYR A 64 0.33 -5.36 12.66
C TYR A 64 -1.02 -5.51 11.95
N ILE A 65 -1.13 -4.94 10.76
CA ILE A 65 -2.35 -5.05 9.94
C ILE A 65 -2.08 -5.96 8.76
N VAL A 66 -1.21 -5.52 7.85
CA VAL A 66 -0.87 -6.25 6.63
C VAL A 66 0.44 -5.70 6.06
N GLU A 67 1.16 -6.56 5.35
CA GLU A 67 2.32 -6.18 4.55
C GLU A 67 1.87 -5.48 3.25
N TYR A 68 2.59 -4.44 2.84
CA TYR A 68 2.50 -3.96 1.46
C TYR A 68 3.29 -4.92 0.55
N ALA A 69 2.68 -6.03 0.18
CA ALA A 69 3.33 -7.11 -0.55
C ALA A 69 3.48 -6.79 -2.04
N GLY A 70 4.62 -7.18 -2.61
CA GLY A 70 4.95 -6.97 -4.02
C GLY A 70 6.42 -7.34 -4.28
N GLU A 71 6.88 -7.08 -5.50
CA GLU A 71 8.27 -7.35 -5.87
C GLU A 71 9.19 -6.25 -5.34
N LEU A 72 10.27 -6.64 -4.65
CA LEU A 72 11.27 -5.68 -4.17
C LEU A 72 12.24 -5.32 -5.29
N LEU A 73 12.27 -4.06 -5.67
CA LEU A 73 13.08 -3.49 -6.73
C LEU A 73 14.12 -2.51 -6.20
N THR A 74 15.24 -2.42 -6.90
CA THR A 74 16.19 -1.32 -6.78
C THR A 74 15.64 -0.06 -7.43
N GLN A 75 16.25 1.09 -7.12
CA GLN A 75 15.88 2.36 -7.75
C GLN A 75 15.94 2.34 -9.29
N ALA A 76 16.93 1.63 -9.87
CA ALA A 76 17.10 1.58 -11.32
C ALA A 76 15.98 0.76 -11.98
N GLU A 77 15.66 -0.41 -11.43
CA GLU A 77 14.57 -1.28 -11.89
C GLU A 77 13.22 -0.57 -11.77
N ALA A 78 12.98 0.09 -10.63
CA ALA A 78 11.74 0.82 -10.39
C ALA A 78 11.51 1.95 -11.41
N LYS A 79 12.54 2.76 -11.71
CA LYS A 79 12.46 3.83 -12.73
C LYS A 79 12.22 3.29 -14.13
N HIS A 80 12.82 2.14 -14.46
CA HIS A 80 12.59 1.49 -15.74
C HIS A 80 11.13 1.07 -15.89
N ARG A 81 10.55 0.42 -14.88
CA ARG A 81 9.14 0.01 -14.87
C ARG A 81 8.18 1.20 -14.88
N GLU A 82 8.46 2.26 -14.12
CA GLU A 82 7.66 3.49 -14.12
C GLU A 82 7.56 4.10 -15.52
N THR A 83 8.65 4.09 -16.28
CA THR A 83 8.67 4.54 -17.68
C THR A 83 7.81 3.67 -18.59
N LEU A 84 7.75 2.36 -18.34
CA LEU A 84 6.89 1.43 -19.08
C LEU A 84 5.42 1.60 -18.72
N TYR A 85 5.10 1.64 -17.42
CA TYR A 85 3.73 1.81 -16.92
C TYR A 85 3.14 3.16 -17.30
N GLY A 86 3.95 4.24 -17.31
CA GLY A 86 3.51 5.57 -17.73
C GLY A 86 3.00 5.66 -19.18
N ARG A 87 3.27 4.66 -20.03
CA ARG A 87 2.75 4.58 -21.40
C ARG A 87 1.34 4.01 -21.47
N ASN A 88 0.86 3.33 -20.42
CA ASN A 88 -0.44 2.68 -20.39
C ASN A 88 -1.29 3.21 -19.24
N HIS A 89 -2.21 4.12 -19.54
CA HIS A 89 -3.13 4.73 -18.57
C HIS A 89 -4.08 3.75 -17.86
N LYS A 90 -4.13 2.47 -18.28
CA LYS A 90 -4.88 1.43 -17.57
C LYS A 90 -4.13 0.87 -16.36
N ILE A 91 -2.82 1.04 -16.30
CA ILE A 91 -1.98 0.58 -15.19
C ILE A 91 -2.02 1.64 -14.09
N GLY A 92 -2.48 1.24 -12.90
CA GLY A 92 -2.51 2.13 -11.73
C GLY A 92 -1.13 2.31 -11.08
N CYS A 93 -1.06 3.18 -10.08
CA CYS A 93 0.18 3.46 -9.35
C CYS A 93 0.29 2.57 -8.10
N TYR A 94 0.89 1.39 -8.25
CA TYR A 94 1.06 0.42 -7.15
C TYR A 94 2.52 0.27 -6.69
N MET A 95 3.39 1.21 -7.05
CA MET A 95 4.81 1.24 -6.69
C MET A 95 5.04 2.08 -5.43
N TYR A 96 5.59 1.47 -4.38
CA TYR A 96 5.89 2.14 -3.11
C TYR A 96 7.40 2.32 -2.90
N TYR A 97 7.88 3.56 -3.00
CA TYR A 97 9.30 3.90 -2.80
C TYR A 97 9.63 4.13 -1.33
N PHE A 98 10.77 3.61 -0.89
CA PHE A 98 11.30 3.85 0.46
C PHE A 98 12.83 3.89 0.47
N LYS A 99 13.39 4.46 1.54
CA LYS A 99 14.84 4.49 1.77
C LYS A 99 15.19 3.50 2.87
N TRP A 100 16.24 2.71 2.64
CA TRP A 100 16.82 1.85 3.65
C TRP A 100 18.35 2.00 3.62
N GLY A 101 18.90 2.51 4.73
CA GLY A 101 20.25 3.05 4.74
C GLY A 101 20.38 4.22 3.76
N GLU A 102 21.41 4.17 2.91
CA GLU A 102 21.67 5.17 1.87
C GLU A 102 21.03 4.82 0.51
N LYS A 103 20.37 3.66 0.42
CA LYS A 103 19.79 3.15 -0.82
C LYS A 103 18.29 3.41 -0.90
N VAL A 104 17.81 3.59 -2.12
CA VAL A 104 16.38 3.71 -2.45
C VAL A 104 15.91 2.39 -3.04
N PHE A 105 14.82 1.88 -2.50
CA PHE A 105 14.14 0.67 -2.95
C PHE A 105 12.68 0.98 -3.29
N CYS A 106 12.04 0.06 -3.98
CA CYS A 106 10.62 0.13 -4.31
C CYS A 106 9.97 -1.23 -4.12
N VAL A 107 8.76 -1.28 -3.54
CA VAL A 107 7.90 -2.46 -3.64
C VAL A 107 6.91 -2.24 -4.76
N ASP A 108 6.96 -3.04 -5.81
CA ASP A 108 6.06 -3.01 -6.96
C ASP A 108 4.93 -4.04 -6.78
N ALA A 109 3.72 -3.54 -6.49
CA ALA A 109 2.51 -4.34 -6.33
C ALA A 109 1.56 -4.20 -7.53
N THR A 110 2.10 -3.93 -8.72
CA THR A 110 1.29 -3.69 -9.94
C THR A 110 0.67 -4.96 -10.51
N GLU A 111 1.33 -6.10 -10.34
CA GLU A 111 0.76 -7.40 -10.72
C GLU A 111 -0.37 -7.77 -9.76
N GLU A 112 -1.54 -8.11 -10.31
CA GLU A 112 -2.67 -8.57 -9.51
C GLU A 112 -2.37 -9.97 -8.98
N THR A 113 -2.40 -10.13 -7.67
CA THR A 113 -2.14 -11.42 -7.01
C THR A 113 -3.42 -12.01 -6.44
N GLY A 114 -3.40 -13.30 -6.09
CA GLY A 114 -4.50 -13.97 -5.41
C GLY A 114 -4.56 -13.73 -3.90
N ARG A 115 -3.77 -12.78 -3.40
CA ARG A 115 -3.89 -12.25 -2.04
C ARG A 115 -5.04 -11.25 -2.00
#